data_AF-A0A2E9J895-F1
#
_entry.id   AF-A0A2E9J895-F1
#
_cell.length_a   1.000
_cell.length_b   1.000
_cell.length_c   1.000
_cell.angle_alpha   90.00
_cell.angle_beta   90.00
_cell.angle_gamma   90.00
#
_symmetry.space_group_name_H-M   'P 1'
#
loop_
_entity.id
_entity.type
_entity.pdbx_description
1 polymer ?
#
loop_
_entity_poly.entity_id
_entity_poly.type
_entity_poly.pdbx_seq_one_letter_code
_entity_poly.pdbx_strand_id
1 'polypeptide(L)'
;MRQRGIRLGLSLLLATLGLFAFAVPASASGETVGGCMAEVLEHHGEIHGDVNHEHVEIQVHHLHEEELQDELEGCFEAPSPILPELNEIIWGGGAFLILFVVMVKKGFPAVKAAMDARADKIRDDLDAAEKAKTDAQSVHADYEARLADAKNEASRLIDEARGAADQVRADLVAKAEADISEMKSRAASEIEASRQQAIADLRAEVAGIALGAAEKVVQSSLDDDAQRRLVDQYIDEVAGS
;
A
#
# COMPACT_ATOMS: atom_id res chain seq x y z
N MET A 1 -20.67 11.84 -0.19
CA MET A 1 -20.60 13.24 0.30
C MET A 1 -19.54 13.96 -0.53
N ARG A 2 -19.99 14.97 -1.28
CA ARG A 2 -19.31 15.59 -2.42
C ARG A 2 -19.05 17.05 -2.05
N GLN A 3 -17.91 17.60 -2.49
CA GLN A 3 -17.55 19.03 -2.56
C GLN A 3 -17.19 19.79 -1.27
N ARG A 4 -15.87 19.97 -1.03
CA ARG A 4 -15.31 21.10 -0.24
C ARG A 4 -14.07 21.75 -0.88
N GLY A 5 -13.78 21.50 -2.17
CA GLY A 5 -12.53 21.90 -2.82
C GLY A 5 -12.56 23.12 -3.75
N ILE A 6 -13.60 23.97 -3.75
CA ILE A 6 -13.79 24.99 -4.81
C ILE A 6 -13.83 26.44 -4.26
N ARG A 7 -13.71 26.68 -2.95
CA ARG A 7 -13.85 28.03 -2.36
C ARG A 7 -12.54 28.80 -2.09
N LEU A 8 -11.37 28.24 -2.39
CA LEU A 8 -10.08 28.93 -2.17
C LEU A 8 -9.44 29.55 -3.44
N GLY A 9 -9.99 29.31 -4.63
CA GLY A 9 -9.44 29.85 -5.89
C GLY A 9 -9.95 31.25 -6.28
N LEU A 10 -11.04 31.74 -5.68
CA LEU A 10 -11.73 32.95 -6.13
C LEU A 10 -11.27 34.23 -5.39
N SER A 11 -10.71 34.10 -4.18
CA SER A 11 -10.23 35.24 -3.39
C SER A 11 -8.85 35.74 -3.78
N LEU A 12 -8.05 34.94 -4.52
CA LEU A 12 -6.72 35.34 -4.98
C LEU A 12 -6.76 36.20 -6.26
N LEU A 13 -7.83 36.09 -7.06
CA LEU A 13 -8.03 36.85 -8.31
C LEU A 13 -8.56 38.27 -8.09
N LEU A 14 -9.15 38.58 -6.92
CA LEU A 14 -9.62 39.91 -6.55
C LEU A 14 -8.54 40.78 -5.89
N ALA A 15 -7.42 40.20 -5.47
CA ALA A 15 -6.33 40.94 -4.82
C ALA A 15 -5.27 41.47 -5.82
N THR A 16 -5.19 40.92 -7.04
CA THR A 16 -4.25 41.37 -8.08
C THR A 16 -4.79 42.51 -8.94
N LEU A 17 -6.09 42.83 -8.84
CA LEU A 17 -6.73 43.93 -9.60
C LEU A 17 -6.63 45.30 -8.90
N GLY A 18 -6.07 45.35 -7.70
CA GLY A 18 -5.85 46.59 -6.93
C GLY A 18 -4.49 47.26 -7.15
N LEU A 19 -3.60 46.69 -7.96
CA LEU A 19 -2.24 47.20 -8.17
C LEU A 19 -2.06 48.02 -9.46
N PHE A 20 -3.15 48.43 -10.10
CA PHE A 20 -3.12 49.23 -11.35
C PHE A 20 -3.82 50.60 -11.26
N ALA A 21 -4.06 51.09 -10.05
CA ALA A 21 -4.73 52.38 -9.81
C ALA A 21 -3.87 53.37 -8.97
N PHE A 22 -2.55 53.36 -9.18
CA PHE A 22 -1.69 54.45 -8.73
C PHE A 22 -0.67 54.84 -9.82
N ALA A 23 -1.17 55.07 -11.03
CA ALA A 23 -0.60 56.10 -11.88
C ALA A 23 -1.27 57.41 -11.46
N VAL A 24 -0.89 57.92 -10.28
CA VAL A 24 -1.12 59.31 -9.96
C VAL A 24 -0.17 60.08 -10.87
N PRO A 25 -0.65 60.93 -11.80
CA PRO A 25 0.23 61.91 -12.38
C PRO A 25 0.63 62.79 -11.19
N ALA A 26 1.89 62.69 -10.78
CA ALA A 26 2.52 63.71 -9.99
C ALA A 26 2.47 64.98 -10.85
N SER A 27 1.39 65.75 -10.72
CA SER A 27 1.40 67.17 -11.03
C SER A 27 2.23 67.82 -9.94
N ALA A 28 3.55 67.68 -10.09
CA ALA A 28 4.48 68.60 -9.49
C ALA A 28 4.19 69.95 -10.16
N SER A 29 3.30 70.74 -9.58
CA SER A 29 3.15 72.16 -9.87
C SER A 29 4.33 72.93 -9.26
N GLY A 30 5.55 72.48 -9.57
CA GLY A 30 6.72 73.32 -9.53
C GLY A 30 6.92 73.76 -10.97
N GLU A 31 6.86 75.05 -11.23
CA GLU A 31 7.06 75.64 -12.54
C GLU A 31 8.41 75.14 -13.07
N THR A 32 8.39 74.18 -13.99
CA THR A 32 9.62 73.71 -14.60
C THR A 32 10.23 74.88 -15.36
N VAL A 33 11.56 75.01 -15.35
CA VAL A 33 12.29 76.07 -16.07
C VAL A 33 11.80 76.24 -17.53
N GLY A 34 11.39 75.13 -18.17
CA GLY A 34 10.82 75.12 -19.52
C GLY A 34 9.41 75.72 -19.65
N GLY A 35 8.59 75.72 -18.59
CA GLY A 35 7.29 76.41 -18.56
C GLY A 35 7.45 77.92 -18.44
N CYS A 36 8.36 78.37 -17.56
CA CYS A 36 8.73 79.78 -17.40
C CYS A 36 9.30 80.37 -18.70
N MET A 37 10.19 79.62 -19.39
CA MET A 37 10.72 80.01 -20.70
C MET A 37 9.67 80.06 -21.83
N ALA A 38 8.67 79.17 -21.80
CA ALA A 38 7.62 79.14 -22.82
C ALA A 38 6.69 80.36 -22.73
N GLU A 39 6.34 80.77 -21.50
CA GLU A 39 5.51 81.96 -21.24
C GLU A 39 6.20 83.25 -21.73
N VAL A 40 7.51 83.40 -21.48
CA VAL A 40 8.31 84.57 -21.93
C VAL A 40 8.40 84.64 -23.46
N LEU A 41 8.54 83.49 -24.13
CA LEU A 41 8.62 83.42 -25.59
C LEU A 41 7.28 83.73 -26.28
N GLU A 42 6.15 83.37 -25.67
CA GLU A 42 4.82 83.64 -26.24
C GLU A 42 4.43 85.12 -26.11
N HIS A 43 4.92 85.81 -25.07
CA HIS A 43 4.63 87.23 -24.85
C HIS A 43 5.42 88.19 -25.77
N HIS A 44 6.53 87.76 -26.37
CA HIS A 44 7.42 88.60 -27.21
C HIS A 44 7.46 88.22 -28.70
N GLY A 45 6.63 87.27 -29.14
CA GLY A 45 6.65 86.73 -30.50
C GLY A 45 5.56 87.28 -31.44
N GLU A 46 5.62 88.55 -31.85
CA GLU A 46 4.91 89.01 -33.06
C GLU A 46 5.91 89.47 -34.14
N ILE A 47 6.14 88.60 -35.14
CA ILE A 47 6.75 89.00 -36.42
C ILE A 47 5.62 89.14 -37.45
N HIS A 48 5.32 90.39 -37.82
CA HIS A 48 4.56 90.71 -39.02
C HIS A 48 5.50 91.14 -40.14
N GLY A 49 5.50 90.36 -41.23
CA GLY A 49 6.15 90.71 -42.49
C GLY A 49 5.17 91.32 -43.49
N ASP A 50 5.62 92.37 -44.18
CA ASP A 50 5.20 92.70 -45.55
C ASP A 50 6.42 93.20 -46.33
N VAL A 51 6.50 92.78 -47.59
CA VAL A 51 7.61 92.96 -48.52
C VAL A 51 7.19 93.99 -49.56
N ASN A 52 7.93 95.09 -49.72
CA ASN A 52 8.12 95.75 -51.02
C ASN A 52 9.35 96.70 -51.05
N HIS A 53 10.29 96.34 -51.92
CA HIS A 53 11.16 97.15 -52.79
C HIS A 53 11.86 98.40 -52.22
N GLU A 54 13.08 98.21 -51.72
CA GLU A 54 14.34 98.87 -52.14
C GLU A 54 15.35 98.80 -50.97
N HIS A 55 16.52 98.22 -51.24
CA HIS A 55 17.67 98.03 -50.34
C HIS A 55 17.55 96.99 -49.21
N VAL A 56 18.42 95.98 -49.33
CA VAL A 56 18.86 95.13 -48.23
C VAL A 56 19.85 95.95 -47.40
N GLU A 57 19.47 96.28 -46.17
CA GLU A 57 20.41 96.62 -45.12
C GLU A 57 20.14 95.67 -43.95
N ILE A 58 21.05 94.71 -43.77
CA ILE A 58 21.09 93.91 -42.55
C ILE A 58 21.65 94.85 -41.47
N GLN A 59 20.76 95.48 -40.72
CA GLN A 59 21.11 96.22 -39.51
C GLN A 59 20.86 95.32 -38.31
N VAL A 60 21.88 94.54 -37.95
CA VAL A 60 21.97 93.96 -36.61
C VAL A 60 22.53 95.06 -35.71
N HIS A 61 21.66 95.77 -34.99
CA HIS A 61 22.08 96.70 -33.95
C HIS A 61 21.49 96.30 -32.60
N HIS A 62 22.37 95.66 -31.82
CA HIS A 62 22.57 95.80 -30.37
C HIS A 62 21.35 95.88 -29.45
N LEU A 63 20.97 94.69 -28.93
CA LEU A 63 20.83 94.35 -27.51
C LEU A 63 20.51 95.52 -26.55
N HIS A 64 19.25 95.63 -26.14
CA HIS A 64 18.93 96.03 -24.76
C HIS A 64 18.78 94.74 -23.95
N GLU A 65 19.81 94.51 -23.13
CA GLU A 65 20.14 93.24 -22.47
C GLU A 65 19.61 93.18 -21.02
N GLU A 66 18.84 94.17 -20.55
CA GLU A 66 18.51 94.28 -19.12
C GLU A 66 17.13 93.70 -18.71
N GLU A 67 16.07 93.76 -19.52
CA GLU A 67 14.74 93.29 -19.06
C GLU A 67 14.49 91.80 -19.27
N LEU A 68 15.14 91.16 -20.25
CA LEU A 68 14.96 89.73 -20.52
C LEU A 68 15.81 88.85 -19.59
N GLN A 69 16.85 89.43 -18.99
CA GLN A 69 17.78 88.70 -18.12
C GLN A 69 17.21 88.54 -16.71
N ASP A 70 16.53 89.56 -16.15
CA ASP A 70 15.95 89.51 -14.80
C ASP A 70 14.80 88.49 -14.65
N GLU A 71 13.90 88.36 -15.65
CA GLU A 71 12.83 87.35 -15.61
C GLU A 71 13.37 85.94 -15.86
N LEU A 72 14.42 85.80 -16.68
CA LEU A 72 15.04 84.50 -16.93
C LEU A 72 15.84 84.02 -15.70
N GLU A 73 16.47 84.93 -14.95
CA GLU A 73 17.23 84.63 -13.73
C GLU A 73 16.32 84.15 -12.58
N GLY A 74 15.09 84.70 -12.48
CA GLY A 74 14.06 84.20 -11.56
C GLY A 74 13.61 82.76 -11.82
N CYS A 75 13.64 82.30 -13.07
CA CYS A 75 13.34 80.91 -13.42
C CYS A 75 14.48 79.93 -13.03
N PHE A 76 15.72 80.41 -12.80
CA PHE A 76 16.89 79.57 -12.50
C PHE A 76 17.23 79.45 -11.01
N GLU A 77 16.59 80.22 -10.13
CA GLU A 77 16.77 80.11 -8.68
C GLU A 77 15.99 78.89 -8.12
N ALA A 78 16.43 77.68 -8.50
CA ALA A 78 15.93 76.43 -7.93
C ALA A 78 16.37 76.32 -6.47
N PRO A 79 15.46 76.17 -5.49
CA PRO A 79 15.84 75.78 -4.14
C PRO A 79 16.62 74.45 -4.20
N SER A 80 17.79 74.43 -3.57
CA SER A 80 18.81 73.38 -3.66
C SER A 80 18.25 71.93 -3.66
N PRO A 81 18.45 71.12 -4.73
CA PRO A 81 17.92 69.75 -4.88
C PRO A 81 18.49 68.68 -3.92
N ILE A 82 19.44 69.06 -3.07
CA ILE A 82 20.24 68.13 -2.26
C ILE A 82 19.81 68.19 -0.78
N LEU A 83 19.12 69.25 -0.37
CA LEU A 83 18.63 69.46 0.99
C LEU A 83 17.13 69.71 0.93
N PRO A 84 16.30 68.68 1.16
CA PRO A 84 14.86 68.86 1.19
C PRO A 84 14.49 69.81 2.34
N GLU A 85 13.39 70.52 2.15
CA GLU A 85 12.84 71.44 3.14
C GLU A 85 12.65 70.69 4.48
N LEU A 86 12.96 71.33 5.61
CA LEU A 86 12.88 70.68 6.93
C LEU A 86 11.51 70.03 7.21
N ASN A 87 10.46 70.54 6.56
CA ASN A 87 9.12 69.98 6.60
C ASN A 87 9.06 68.55 6.01
N GLU A 88 9.69 68.30 4.86
CA GLU A 88 9.69 66.97 4.22
C GLU A 88 10.47 65.94 5.04
N ILE A 89 11.56 66.36 5.70
CA ILE A 89 12.33 65.47 6.59
C ILE A 89 11.49 65.07 7.80
N ILE A 90 10.71 66.00 8.37
CA ILE A 90 9.87 65.71 9.54
C ILE A 90 8.71 64.79 9.16
N TRP A 91 7.97 65.09 8.07
CA TRP A 91 6.83 64.27 7.64
C TRP A 91 7.27 62.94 7.02
N GLY A 92 8.28 62.95 6.15
CA GLY A 92 8.84 61.74 5.53
C GLY A 92 9.54 60.84 6.54
N GLY A 93 10.33 61.43 7.45
CA GLY A 93 10.93 60.71 8.57
C GLY A 93 9.88 60.12 9.51
N GLY A 94 8.82 60.87 9.82
CA GLY A 94 7.68 60.39 10.61
C GLY A 94 6.95 59.21 9.96
N ALA A 95 6.65 59.30 8.65
CA ALA A 95 6.04 58.21 7.90
C ALA A 95 6.95 56.96 7.84
N PHE A 96 8.25 57.16 7.63
CA PHE A 96 9.25 56.09 7.68
C PHE A 96 9.31 55.42 9.06
N LEU A 97 9.31 56.20 10.15
CA LEU A 97 9.32 55.69 11.52
C LEU A 97 8.06 54.87 11.83
N ILE A 98 6.89 55.37 11.43
CA ILE A 98 5.62 54.65 11.58
C ILE A 98 5.67 53.31 10.83
N LEU A 99 6.08 53.33 9.56
CA LEU A 99 6.25 52.11 8.76
C LEU A 99 7.26 51.15 9.40
N PHE A 100 8.40 51.66 9.85
CA PHE A 100 9.45 50.90 10.50
C PHE A 100 8.95 50.21 11.77
N VAL A 101 8.22 50.93 12.62
CA VAL A 101 7.62 50.37 13.84
C VAL A 101 6.61 49.27 13.51
N VAL A 102 5.76 49.47 12.49
CA VAL A 102 4.80 48.44 12.04
C VAL A 102 5.54 47.21 11.49
N MET A 103 6.59 47.39 10.70
CA MET A 103 7.39 46.31 10.13
C MET A 103 8.15 45.52 11.20
N VAL A 104 8.74 46.20 12.19
CA VAL A 104 9.40 45.54 13.32
C VAL A 104 8.39 44.79 14.18
N LYS A 105 7.26 45.43 14.51
CA LYS A 105 6.24 44.84 15.38
C LYS A 105 5.51 43.67 14.74
N LYS A 106 5.33 43.64 13.41
CA LYS A 106 4.52 42.62 12.73
C LYS A 106 5.27 41.78 11.69
N GLY A 107 6.24 42.34 10.98
CA GLY A 107 7.03 41.64 9.97
C GLY A 107 8.03 40.64 10.57
N PHE A 108 8.87 41.08 11.50
CA PHE A 108 9.85 40.20 12.18
C PHE A 108 9.22 38.98 12.85
N PRO A 109 8.15 39.09 13.67
CA PRO A 109 7.55 37.91 14.27
C PRO A 109 6.92 36.98 13.24
N ALA A 110 6.36 37.49 12.15
CA ALA A 110 5.78 36.64 11.09
C ALA A 110 6.85 35.82 10.34
N VAL A 111 8.00 36.43 10.04
CA VAL A 111 9.13 35.72 9.39
C VAL A 111 9.72 34.68 10.34
N LYS A 112 9.94 35.05 11.61
CA LYS A 112 10.43 34.11 12.62
C LYS A 112 9.48 32.93 12.79
N ALA A 113 8.18 33.18 12.93
CA ALA A 113 7.18 32.12 13.05
C ALA A 113 7.17 31.18 11.83
N ALA A 114 7.35 31.70 10.62
CA ALA A 114 7.43 30.88 9.42
C ALA A 114 8.70 30.01 9.38
N MET A 115 9.84 30.52 9.87
CA MET A 115 11.08 29.74 9.99
C MET A 115 10.98 28.67 11.08
N ASP A 116 10.46 29.03 12.24
CA ASP A 116 10.24 28.10 13.36
C ASP A 116 9.29 26.98 12.93
N ALA A 117 8.16 27.31 12.29
CA ALA A 117 7.21 26.32 11.77
C ALA A 117 7.84 25.37 10.72
N ARG A 118 8.76 25.87 9.88
CA ARG A 118 9.51 25.01 8.94
C ARG A 118 10.49 24.10 9.68
N ALA A 119 11.21 24.63 10.67
CA ALA A 119 12.16 23.86 11.46
C ALA A 119 11.45 22.76 12.24
N ASP A 120 10.32 23.06 12.86
CA ASP A 120 9.52 22.10 13.62
C ASP A 120 8.93 21.03 12.69
N LYS A 121 8.41 21.41 11.52
CA LYS A 121 7.95 20.43 10.53
C LYS A 121 9.08 19.49 10.09
N ILE A 122 10.29 20.00 9.85
CA ILE A 122 11.43 19.16 9.47
C ILE A 122 11.79 18.19 10.60
N ARG A 123 11.77 18.66 11.86
CA ARG A 123 12.01 17.79 13.02
C ARG A 123 10.96 16.69 13.11
N ASP A 124 9.69 17.05 13.00
CA ASP A 124 8.58 16.09 13.05
C ASP A 124 8.67 15.07 11.91
N ASP A 125 8.99 15.52 10.69
CA ASP A 125 9.16 14.64 9.52
C ASP A 125 10.36 13.68 9.72
N LEU A 126 11.46 14.15 10.30
CA LEU A 126 12.63 13.32 10.62
C LEU A 126 12.34 12.31 11.73
N ASP A 127 11.67 12.73 12.80
CA ASP A 127 11.28 11.86 13.91
C ASP A 127 10.27 10.80 13.44
N ALA A 128 9.33 11.17 12.58
CA ALA A 128 8.40 10.24 11.96
C ALA A 128 9.11 9.24 11.04
N ALA A 129 10.10 9.69 10.26
CA ALA A 129 10.89 8.81 9.40
C ALA A 129 11.73 7.82 10.22
N GLU A 130 12.36 8.25 11.31
CA GLU A 130 13.15 7.38 12.18
C GLU A 130 12.28 6.37 12.92
N LYS A 131 11.09 6.78 13.40
CA LYS A 131 10.09 5.86 13.95
C LYS A 131 9.64 4.84 12.91
N ALA A 132 9.25 5.28 11.72
CA ALA A 132 8.82 4.37 10.65
C ALA A 132 9.91 3.36 10.27
N LYS A 133 11.19 3.79 10.27
CA LYS A 133 12.34 2.91 10.04
C LYS A 133 12.53 1.91 11.17
N THR A 134 12.46 2.36 12.42
CA THR A 134 12.58 1.48 13.61
C THR A 134 11.44 0.47 13.65
N ASP A 135 10.21 0.90 13.40
CA ASP A 135 9.04 0.05 13.32
C ASP A 135 9.19 -0.98 12.19
N ALA A 136 9.62 -0.56 11.00
CA ALA A 136 9.88 -1.47 9.88
C ALA A 136 10.97 -2.50 10.21
N GLN A 137 12.05 -2.10 10.90
CA GLN A 137 13.10 -3.01 11.35
C GLN A 137 12.57 -4.00 12.38
N SER A 138 11.74 -3.56 13.33
CA SER A 138 11.12 -4.44 14.32
C SER A 138 10.17 -5.46 13.67
N VAL A 139 9.32 -5.02 12.74
CA VAL A 139 8.40 -5.88 12.00
C VAL A 139 9.18 -6.89 11.14
N HIS A 140 10.28 -6.47 10.53
CA HIS A 140 11.14 -7.36 9.77
C HIS A 140 11.79 -8.42 10.67
N ALA A 141 12.30 -8.03 11.85
CA ALA A 141 12.87 -8.96 12.81
C ALA A 141 11.82 -9.96 13.33
N ASP A 142 10.62 -9.49 13.67
CA ASP A 142 9.50 -10.34 14.07
C ASP A 142 9.07 -11.29 12.96
N TYR A 143 9.07 -10.82 11.71
CA TYR A 143 8.76 -11.65 10.55
C TYR A 143 9.79 -12.76 10.33
N GLU A 144 11.08 -12.44 10.39
CA GLU A 144 12.16 -13.42 10.30
C GLU A 144 12.11 -14.44 11.44
N ALA A 145 11.82 -14.00 12.67
CA ALA A 145 11.63 -14.88 13.82
C ALA A 145 10.46 -15.85 13.61
N ARG A 146 9.30 -15.33 13.16
CA ARG A 146 8.12 -16.16 12.83
C ARG A 146 8.41 -17.15 11.70
N LEU A 147 9.20 -16.75 10.70
CA LEU A 147 9.58 -17.62 9.60
C LEU A 147 10.51 -18.75 10.08
N ALA A 148 11.45 -18.44 10.97
CA ALA A 148 12.32 -19.44 11.59
C ALA A 148 11.51 -20.42 12.45
N ASP A 149 10.62 -19.92 13.29
CA ASP A 149 9.73 -20.75 14.11
C ASP A 149 8.83 -21.64 13.26
N ALA A 150 8.21 -21.10 12.20
CA ALA A 150 7.38 -21.87 11.29
C ALA A 150 8.16 -22.99 10.57
N LYS A 151 9.43 -22.74 10.20
CA LYS A 151 10.30 -23.76 9.62
C LYS A 151 10.65 -24.85 10.63
N ASN A 152 10.98 -24.47 11.86
CA ASN A 152 11.27 -25.42 12.94
C ASN A 152 10.05 -26.28 13.27
N GLU A 153 8.87 -25.68 13.35
CA GLU A 153 7.61 -26.37 13.57
C GLU A 153 7.28 -27.34 12.42
N ALA A 154 7.46 -26.91 11.18
CA ALA A 154 7.26 -27.76 10.02
C ALA A 154 8.22 -28.97 10.02
N SER A 155 9.50 -28.76 10.36
CA SER A 155 10.47 -29.85 10.51
C SER A 155 10.05 -30.81 11.63
N ARG A 156 9.65 -30.29 12.79
CA ARG A 156 9.16 -31.11 13.91
C ARG A 156 7.94 -31.94 13.52
N LEU A 157 6.97 -31.33 12.83
CA LEU A 157 5.77 -32.02 12.36
C LEU A 157 6.09 -33.13 11.35
N ILE A 158 7.06 -32.89 10.45
CA ILE A 158 7.51 -33.92 9.50
C ILE A 158 8.16 -35.09 10.23
N ASP A 159 8.99 -34.82 11.23
CA ASP A 159 9.66 -35.86 12.00
C ASP A 159 8.68 -36.65 12.87
N GLU A 160 7.69 -35.98 13.48
CA GLU A 160 6.60 -36.62 14.20
C GLU A 160 5.72 -37.47 13.26
N ALA A 161 5.37 -36.95 12.08
CA ALA A 161 4.60 -37.69 11.09
C ALA A 161 5.34 -38.94 10.58
N ARG A 162 6.67 -38.85 10.40
CA ARG A 162 7.51 -40.01 10.08
C ARG A 162 7.51 -41.04 11.20
N GLY A 163 7.70 -40.62 12.44
CA GLY A 163 7.65 -41.51 13.61
C GLY A 163 6.28 -42.21 13.74
N ALA A 164 5.19 -41.46 13.57
CA ALA A 164 3.84 -42.02 13.58
C ALA A 164 3.60 -42.99 12.42
N ALA A 165 4.09 -42.67 11.21
CA ALA A 165 3.98 -43.56 10.06
C ALA A 165 4.75 -44.87 10.26
N ASP A 166 5.95 -44.81 10.84
CA ASP A 166 6.75 -46.01 11.16
C ASP A 166 6.06 -46.86 12.23
N GLN A 167 5.46 -46.24 13.24
CA GLN A 167 4.68 -46.95 14.27
C GLN A 167 3.44 -47.63 13.66
N VAL A 168 2.65 -46.91 12.85
CA VAL A 168 1.49 -47.49 12.16
C VAL A 168 1.90 -48.63 11.24
N ARG A 169 3.04 -48.51 10.54
CA ARG A 169 3.57 -49.58 9.69
C ARG A 169 3.94 -50.80 10.52
N ALA A 170 4.62 -50.62 11.65
CA ALA A 170 4.98 -51.72 12.55
C ALA A 170 3.73 -52.42 13.11
N ASP A 171 2.73 -51.65 13.55
CA ASP A 171 1.47 -52.18 14.08
C ASP A 171 0.68 -52.95 13.01
N LEU A 172 0.64 -52.44 11.78
CA LEU A 172 -0.02 -53.13 10.66
C LEU A 172 0.67 -54.44 10.30
N VAL A 173 2.01 -54.47 10.29
CA VAL A 173 2.77 -55.70 10.04
C VAL A 173 2.54 -56.70 11.16
N ALA A 174 2.64 -56.28 12.42
CA ALA A 174 2.40 -57.15 13.57
C ALA A 174 0.97 -57.74 13.56
N LYS A 175 -0.03 -56.92 13.24
CA LYS A 175 -1.42 -57.37 13.09
C LYS A 175 -1.58 -58.34 11.92
N ALA A 176 -0.99 -58.04 10.76
CA ALA A 176 -1.05 -58.94 9.61
C ALA A 176 -0.39 -60.29 9.90
N GLU A 177 0.74 -60.31 10.61
CA GLU A 177 1.40 -61.55 11.03
C GLU A 177 0.53 -62.36 12.00
N ALA A 178 -0.14 -61.69 12.95
CA ALA A 178 -1.09 -62.32 13.87
C ALA A 178 -2.28 -62.92 13.11
N ASP A 179 -2.89 -62.16 12.19
CA ASP A 179 -4.03 -62.60 11.38
C ASP A 179 -3.64 -63.79 10.48
N ILE A 180 -2.45 -63.77 9.88
CA ILE A 180 -1.91 -64.89 9.08
C ILE A 180 -1.70 -66.12 9.95
N SER A 181 -1.18 -65.95 11.17
CA SER A 181 -0.98 -67.07 12.10
C SER A 181 -2.31 -67.70 12.52
N GLU A 182 -3.31 -66.88 12.85
CA GLU A 182 -4.67 -67.36 13.15
C GLU A 182 -5.28 -68.08 11.95
N MET A 183 -5.19 -67.50 10.76
CA MET A 183 -5.71 -68.11 9.53
C MET A 183 -5.06 -69.47 9.25
N LYS A 184 -3.74 -69.59 9.43
CA LYS A 184 -3.02 -70.87 9.28
C LYS A 184 -3.48 -71.91 10.31
N SER A 185 -3.68 -71.49 11.57
CA SER A 185 -4.16 -72.39 12.63
C SER A 185 -5.58 -72.90 12.33
N ARG A 186 -6.47 -72.00 11.90
CA ARG A 186 -7.85 -72.35 11.50
C ARG A 186 -7.87 -73.27 10.29
N ALA A 187 -7.08 -72.95 9.25
CA ALA A 187 -6.97 -73.81 8.06
C ALA A 187 -6.42 -75.20 8.42
N ALA A 188 -5.43 -75.30 9.31
CA ALA A 188 -4.91 -76.59 9.77
C ALA A 188 -5.97 -77.40 10.53
N SER A 189 -6.75 -76.75 11.39
CA SER A 189 -7.87 -77.39 12.10
C SER A 189 -8.97 -77.87 11.14
N GLU A 190 -9.28 -77.09 10.10
CA GLU A 190 -10.28 -77.43 9.09
C GLU A 190 -9.81 -78.58 8.17
N ILE A 191 -8.52 -78.60 7.82
CA ILE A 191 -7.89 -79.74 7.11
C ILE A 191 -7.99 -81.01 7.94
N GLU A 192 -7.71 -80.94 9.25
CA GLU A 192 -7.80 -82.13 10.10
C GLU A 192 -9.24 -82.62 10.25
N ALA A 193 -10.20 -81.70 10.44
CA ALA A 193 -11.62 -82.05 10.51
C ALA A 193 -12.13 -82.67 9.20
N SER A 194 -11.80 -82.07 8.06
CA SER A 194 -12.18 -82.60 6.73
C SER A 194 -11.53 -83.94 6.43
N ARG A 195 -10.28 -84.17 6.88
CA ARG A 195 -9.61 -85.47 6.78
C ARG A 195 -10.34 -86.54 7.59
N GLN A 196 -10.73 -86.23 8.82
CA GLN A 196 -11.46 -87.15 9.68
C GLN A 196 -12.83 -87.49 9.08
N GLN A 197 -13.54 -86.49 8.54
CA GLN A 197 -14.80 -86.71 7.82
C GLN A 197 -14.61 -87.60 6.60
N ALA A 198 -13.61 -87.33 5.74
CA ALA A 198 -13.33 -88.14 4.55
C ALA A 198 -12.98 -89.59 4.91
N ILE A 199 -12.25 -89.82 6.02
CA ILE A 199 -11.97 -91.18 6.51
C ILE A 199 -13.25 -91.86 7.01
N ALA A 200 -14.14 -91.14 7.71
CA ALA A 200 -15.41 -91.68 8.17
C ALA A 200 -16.31 -92.06 6.98
N ASP A 201 -16.42 -91.19 5.98
CA ASP A 201 -17.19 -91.45 4.76
C ASP A 201 -16.63 -92.65 3.99
N LEU A 202 -15.30 -92.75 3.86
CA LEU A 202 -14.65 -93.90 3.20
C LEU A 202 -14.93 -95.21 3.95
N ARG A 203 -14.91 -95.20 5.29
CA ARG A 203 -15.24 -96.37 6.11
C ARG A 203 -16.70 -96.79 5.93
N ALA A 204 -17.62 -95.83 5.86
CA ALA A 204 -19.04 -96.11 5.61
C ALA A 204 -19.26 -96.73 4.22
N GLU A 205 -18.60 -96.18 3.19
CA GLU A 205 -18.67 -96.71 1.82
C GLU A 205 -18.13 -98.14 1.72
N VAL A 206 -16.95 -98.40 2.33
CA VAL A 206 -16.35 -99.74 2.36
C VAL A 206 -17.22 -100.72 3.15
N ALA A 207 -17.81 -100.30 4.27
CA ALA A 207 -18.75 -101.13 5.02
C ALA A 207 -20.00 -101.47 4.19
N GLY A 208 -20.54 -100.51 3.44
CA GLY A 208 -21.64 -100.74 2.50
C GLY A 208 -21.31 -101.74 1.40
N ILE A 209 -20.14 -101.59 0.76
CA ILE A 209 -19.66 -102.54 -0.27
C ILE A 209 -19.46 -103.94 0.33
N ALA A 210 -18.86 -104.03 1.52
CA ALA A 210 -18.63 -105.31 2.20
C ALA A 210 -19.95 -106.01 2.59
N LEU A 211 -20.93 -105.26 3.10
CA LEU A 211 -22.27 -105.76 3.41
C LEU A 211 -22.99 -106.25 2.13
N GLY A 212 -22.94 -105.47 1.04
CA GLY A 212 -23.54 -105.88 -0.23
C GLY A 212 -22.89 -107.13 -0.84
N ALA A 213 -21.56 -107.27 -0.70
CA ALA A 213 -20.85 -108.49 -1.10
C ALA A 213 -21.24 -109.69 -0.22
N ALA A 214 -21.31 -109.51 1.09
CA ALA A 214 -21.75 -110.55 2.03
C ALA A 214 -23.20 -111.00 1.75
N GLU A 215 -24.11 -110.06 1.52
CA GLU A 215 -25.50 -110.33 1.13
C GLU A 215 -25.57 -111.17 -0.15
N LYS A 216 -24.76 -110.84 -1.16
CA LYS A 216 -24.68 -111.60 -2.41
C LYS A 216 -24.19 -113.03 -2.20
N VAL A 217 -23.18 -113.23 -1.35
CA VAL A 217 -22.64 -114.57 -1.02
C VAL A 217 -23.68 -115.39 -0.26
N VAL A 218 -24.31 -114.82 0.78
CA VAL A 218 -25.35 -115.50 1.57
C VAL A 218 -26.53 -115.90 0.68
N GLN A 219 -26.98 -114.99 -0.20
CA GLN A 219 -28.05 -115.28 -1.16
C GLN A 219 -27.67 -116.41 -2.13
N SER A 220 -26.39 -116.53 -2.51
CA SER A 220 -25.91 -117.62 -3.39
C SER A 220 -25.71 -118.96 -2.68
N SER A 221 -25.50 -118.96 -1.35
CA SER A 221 -25.27 -120.16 -0.54
C SER A 221 -26.54 -120.69 0.16
N LEU A 222 -27.66 -119.97 0.07
CA LEU A 222 -28.97 -120.41 0.54
C LEU A 222 -29.54 -121.45 -0.43
N ASP A 223 -29.27 -122.73 -0.16
CA ASP A 223 -29.99 -123.86 -0.75
C ASP A 223 -31.19 -124.28 0.15
N ASP A 224 -32.06 -125.13 -0.39
CA ASP A 224 -33.28 -125.59 0.29
C ASP A 224 -32.95 -126.34 1.62
N ASP A 225 -31.77 -126.96 1.71
CA ASP A 225 -31.29 -127.68 2.90
C ASP A 225 -30.69 -126.74 3.97
N ALA A 226 -30.09 -125.63 3.57
CA ALA A 226 -29.59 -124.58 4.45
C ALA A 226 -30.75 -123.81 5.09
N GLN A 227 -31.81 -123.50 4.33
CA GLN A 227 -33.02 -122.87 4.88
C GLN A 227 -33.70 -123.73 5.94
N ARG A 228 -33.85 -125.04 5.70
CA ARG A 228 -34.45 -125.96 6.69
C ARG A 228 -33.64 -126.02 7.98
N ARG A 229 -32.31 -126.12 7.88
CA ARG A 229 -31.40 -126.09 9.05
C ARG A 229 -31.46 -124.79 9.85
N LEU A 230 -31.60 -123.64 9.18
CA LEU A 230 -31.79 -122.34 9.83
C LEU A 230 -33.13 -122.25 10.59
N VAL A 231 -34.20 -122.80 10.02
CA VAL A 231 -35.52 -122.86 10.68
C VAL A 231 -35.47 -123.76 11.91
N ASP A 232 -34.86 -124.94 11.81
CA ASP A 232 -34.74 -125.86 12.95
C ASP A 232 -33.89 -125.25 14.08
N GLN A 233 -32.77 -124.57 13.76
CA GLN A 233 -31.97 -123.84 14.76
C GLN A 233 -32.73 -122.70 15.43
N TYR A 234 -33.53 -121.92 14.68
CA TYR A 234 -34.34 -120.85 15.27
C TYR A 234 -35.43 -121.42 16.18
N ILE A 235 -36.05 -122.54 15.80
CA ILE A 235 -37.02 -123.24 16.67
C ILE A 235 -36.33 -123.72 17.96
N ASP A 236 -35.12 -124.29 17.86
CA ASP A 236 -34.36 -124.75 19.02
C ASP A 236 -33.88 -123.60 19.94
N GLU A 237 -33.48 -122.45 19.40
CA GLU A 237 -33.02 -121.31 20.21
C GLU A 237 -34.18 -120.57 20.91
N VAL A 238 -35.34 -120.50 20.25
CA VAL A 238 -36.56 -119.90 20.83
C VAL A 238 -37.27 -120.89 21.76
N ALA A 239 -37.09 -122.20 21.59
CA ALA A 239 -37.58 -123.23 22.52
C ALA A 239 -36.59 -123.53 23.67
N GLY A 240 -35.33 -123.15 23.53
CA GLY A 240 -34.26 -123.31 24.52
C GLY A 240 -34.06 -122.10 25.46
N SER A 241 -34.83 -121.02 25.25
CA SER A 241 -34.96 -119.87 26.16
C SER A 241 -36.37 -119.78 26.75
#